data_AF-A0A514LMH5-F1
#
_entry.id   AF-A0A514LMH5-F1
#
_cell.length_a   1.000
_cell.length_b   1.000
_cell.length_c   1.000
_cell.angle_alpha   90.00
_cell.angle_beta   90.00
_cell.angle_gamma   90.00
#
_symmetry.space_group_name_H-M   'P 1'
#
loop_
_entity.id
_entity.type
_entity.pdbx_description
1 polymer ?
#
loop_
_entity_poly.entity_id
_entity_poly.type
_entity_poly.pdbx_seq_one_letter_code
_entity_poly.pdbx_strand_id
1 'polypeptide(L)'
;MTLLGTTALLLLSACQETQENRQTDHSAEEENTNGENTEENNTEEDDDDPWVIEEERFNETETVDGVETIQNPDNVQVLVNHDYALPEGYEPDDLTAPDVTFSFDEDVEKRYLREPAADALENLFDDAEEDGHALFAVSGYRSYERQDAVFTNAAAESSEEEANETIATPGNSEHQTGLAMDISSESNNFELSTSFAETKEGEWVAEHAHEHGFIIRYPKDGEEITEISYEPWHLRYVGEEAAEIIYEHDITLEEFFEHAGKI
;
A
#
# COMPACT_ATOMS: atom_id res chain seq x y z
N MET A 1 -49.58 -28.88 7.07
CA MET A 1 -50.62 -28.14 6.32
C MET A 1 -50.83 -26.81 7.03
N THR A 2 -50.12 -25.78 6.56
CA THR A 2 -50.66 -24.62 5.80
C THR A 2 -51.29 -23.58 6.75
N LEU A 3 -50.65 -22.45 7.09
CA LEU A 3 -50.22 -21.28 6.30
C LEU A 3 -51.39 -20.31 5.97
N LEU A 4 -51.05 -19.01 6.10
CA LEU A 4 -51.66 -17.78 5.58
C LEU A 4 -52.66 -16.99 6.42
N GLY A 5 -52.31 -15.72 6.61
CA GLY A 5 -53.16 -14.64 7.13
C GLY A 5 -53.97 -13.91 6.05
N THR A 6 -54.48 -12.74 6.39
CA THR A 6 -54.90 -11.69 5.44
C THR A 6 -55.18 -10.38 6.17
N THR A 7 -54.84 -9.32 5.47
CA THR A 7 -54.89 -7.87 5.74
C THR A 7 -56.30 -7.30 5.71
N ALA A 8 -56.52 -6.15 6.38
CA ALA A 8 -57.53 -5.17 5.94
C ALA A 8 -57.13 -3.75 6.39
N LEU A 9 -56.97 -2.88 5.40
CA LEU A 9 -56.69 -1.46 5.44
C LEU A 9 -58.01 -0.68 5.37
N LEU A 10 -58.18 0.42 6.12
CA LEU A 10 -59.21 1.43 5.85
C LEU A 10 -58.76 2.82 6.32
N LEU A 11 -58.55 3.69 5.33
CA LEU A 11 -58.37 5.15 5.43
C LEU A 11 -59.70 5.84 5.75
N LEU A 12 -59.66 7.01 6.41
CA LEU A 12 -60.55 8.14 6.13
C LEU A 12 -59.99 9.44 6.74
N SER A 13 -59.93 10.47 5.89
CA SER A 13 -59.50 11.85 6.12
C SER A 13 -60.72 12.76 6.30
N ALA A 14 -60.63 13.85 7.09
CA ALA A 14 -61.50 15.03 6.97
C ALA A 14 -60.94 16.27 7.69
N CYS A 15 -61.01 17.40 6.97
CA CYS A 15 -60.68 18.81 7.26
C CYS A 15 -61.48 19.40 8.48
N GLN A 16 -61.30 20.62 9.01
CA GLN A 16 -61.02 21.93 8.37
C GLN A 16 -60.78 23.05 9.44
N GLU A 17 -60.18 24.15 8.98
CA GLU A 17 -59.78 25.43 9.61
C GLU A 17 -60.87 26.22 10.38
N THR A 18 -60.45 27.16 11.25
CA THR A 18 -60.85 28.59 11.10
C THR A 18 -59.90 29.58 11.81
N GLN A 19 -59.71 30.74 11.15
CA GLN A 19 -58.89 31.92 11.45
C GLN A 19 -59.48 32.88 12.51
N GLU A 20 -58.65 33.81 13.02
CA GLU A 20 -58.90 35.29 13.15
C GLU A 20 -57.70 35.94 13.91
N ASN A 21 -57.23 37.20 13.74
CA ASN A 21 -57.41 38.32 12.81
C ASN A 21 -56.51 39.51 13.28
N ARG A 22 -56.02 40.36 12.35
CA ARG A 22 -55.71 41.84 12.43
C ARG A 22 -54.54 42.37 13.32
N GLN A 23 -53.75 43.41 12.95
CA GLN A 23 -53.81 44.46 11.91
C GLN A 23 -52.47 45.27 11.82
N THR A 24 -52.02 45.62 10.58
CA THR A 24 -51.47 46.91 10.02
C THR A 24 -50.45 47.76 10.81
N ASP A 25 -49.51 48.54 10.25
CA ASP A 25 -49.03 48.95 8.91
C ASP A 25 -47.88 49.96 9.15
N HIS A 26 -46.78 49.93 8.37
CA HIS A 26 -46.07 51.12 7.82
C HIS A 26 -44.74 50.78 7.09
N SER A 27 -44.42 51.66 6.16
CA SER A 27 -43.62 51.54 4.94
C SER A 27 -42.10 51.78 5.05
N ALA A 28 -41.38 51.05 4.18
CA ALA A 28 -40.21 51.41 3.36
C ALA A 28 -38.97 52.10 3.99
N GLU A 29 -37.83 51.42 3.91
CA GLU A 29 -36.63 51.86 3.16
C GLU A 29 -35.67 50.66 2.95
N GLU A 30 -35.05 50.62 1.77
CA GLU A 30 -34.13 49.57 1.30
C GLU A 30 -32.75 49.70 1.99
N GLU A 31 -32.19 48.58 2.45
CA GLU A 31 -30.75 48.35 2.37
C GLU A 31 -30.47 46.89 1.97
N ASN A 32 -29.56 46.79 1.02
CA ASN A 32 -29.15 45.62 0.26
C ASN A 32 -27.87 45.06 0.88
N THR A 33 -27.89 43.83 1.39
CA THR A 33 -26.68 43.01 1.52
C THR A 33 -27.02 41.55 1.24
N ASN A 34 -26.60 41.13 0.06
CA ASN A 34 -26.53 39.78 -0.45
C ASN A 34 -25.58 38.95 0.45
N GLY A 35 -26.08 37.89 1.10
CA GLY A 35 -25.26 36.93 1.81
C GLY A 35 -24.73 35.91 0.82
N GLU A 36 -23.44 36.02 0.49
CA GLU A 36 -22.73 35.06 -0.35
C GLU A 36 -22.64 33.70 0.36
N ASN A 37 -23.06 32.69 -0.40
CA ASN A 37 -22.89 31.28 -0.17
C ASN A 37 -21.37 30.99 -0.29
N THR A 38 -20.71 30.67 0.80
CA THR A 38 -19.30 30.29 0.79
C THR A 38 -19.22 28.85 0.29
N GLU A 39 -18.93 28.71 -1.00
CA GLU A 39 -18.40 27.47 -1.56
C GLU A 39 -17.00 27.27 -0.96
N GLU A 40 -16.87 26.25 -0.11
CA GLU A 40 -15.57 25.72 0.29
C GLU A 40 -14.93 25.10 -0.96
N ASN A 41 -14.13 25.91 -1.66
CA ASN A 41 -13.11 25.41 -2.56
C ASN A 41 -12.07 24.70 -1.68
N ASN A 42 -12.13 23.36 -1.66
CA ASN A 42 -10.93 22.56 -1.47
C ASN A 42 -9.96 23.00 -2.55
N THR A 43 -8.93 23.74 -2.13
CA THR A 43 -7.81 24.06 -2.99
C THR A 43 -6.90 22.85 -2.82
N GLU A 44 -6.84 22.00 -3.85
CA GLU A 44 -5.71 21.08 -4.03
C GLU A 44 -4.46 21.97 -3.97
N GLU A 45 -3.67 21.84 -2.90
CA GLU A 45 -2.36 22.47 -2.84
C GLU A 45 -1.49 21.68 -3.81
N ASP A 46 -1.23 22.26 -4.99
CA ASP A 46 -0.21 21.79 -5.92
C ASP A 46 1.14 21.80 -5.18
N ASP A 47 1.53 20.65 -4.62
CA ASP A 47 2.79 20.41 -3.91
C ASP A 47 3.95 20.22 -4.91
N ASP A 48 4.13 21.24 -5.75
CA ASP A 48 5.03 21.24 -6.92
C ASP A 48 6.53 21.40 -6.56
N ASP A 49 6.90 21.45 -5.27
CA ASP A 49 8.31 21.55 -4.87
C ASP A 49 8.86 20.15 -4.55
N PRO A 50 9.83 19.63 -5.34
CA PRO A 50 10.34 18.28 -5.16
C PRO A 50 10.93 18.10 -3.75
N TRP A 51 10.59 17.01 -3.05
CA TRP A 51 11.39 16.57 -1.91
C TRP A 51 12.79 16.23 -2.39
N VAL A 52 13.78 16.40 -1.53
CA VAL A 52 15.17 16.33 -1.95
C VAL A 52 15.89 15.24 -1.18
N ILE A 53 16.42 14.26 -1.91
CA ILE A 53 17.10 13.09 -1.35
C ILE A 53 18.53 13.01 -1.88
N GLU A 54 19.40 12.35 -1.11
CA GLU A 54 20.80 12.12 -1.47
C GLU A 54 20.90 11.37 -2.81
N GLU A 55 21.79 11.82 -3.70
CA GLU A 55 21.91 11.24 -5.05
C GLU A 55 22.15 9.72 -5.05
N GLU A 56 22.82 9.18 -4.03
CA GLU A 56 23.09 7.74 -3.86
C GLU A 56 21.83 6.88 -3.67
N ARG A 57 20.69 7.51 -3.34
CA ARG A 57 19.39 6.84 -3.19
C ARG A 57 18.66 6.59 -4.49
N PHE A 58 19.08 7.23 -5.59
CA PHE A 58 18.54 6.93 -6.90
C PHE A 58 19.19 5.68 -7.49
N ASN A 59 18.46 4.97 -8.34
CA ASN A 59 19.05 3.89 -9.12
C ASN A 59 20.17 4.44 -10.03
N GLU A 60 21.34 3.81 -9.96
CA GLU A 60 22.35 3.88 -11.02
C GLU A 60 22.09 2.71 -11.96
N THR A 61 21.88 2.94 -13.27
CA THR A 61 21.55 1.85 -14.21
C THR A 61 22.52 1.76 -15.38
N GLU A 62 22.68 0.55 -15.90
CA GLU A 62 23.28 0.27 -17.21
C GLU A 62 22.38 -0.67 -18.00
N THR A 63 22.23 -0.43 -19.30
CA THR A 63 21.50 -1.36 -20.18
C THR A 63 22.33 -2.63 -20.43
N VAL A 64 21.89 -3.77 -19.90
CA VAL A 64 22.49 -5.09 -20.12
C VAL A 64 21.51 -5.93 -20.93
N ASP A 65 21.91 -6.36 -22.13
CA ASP A 65 21.08 -7.16 -23.05
C ASP A 65 19.67 -6.58 -23.33
N GLY A 66 19.52 -5.26 -23.22
CA GLY A 66 18.26 -4.54 -23.46
C GLY A 66 17.42 -4.31 -22.21
N VAL A 67 17.91 -4.66 -21.02
CA VAL A 67 17.25 -4.47 -19.72
C VAL A 67 18.02 -3.41 -18.92
N GLU A 68 17.33 -2.46 -18.31
CA GLU A 68 17.96 -1.50 -17.38
C GLU A 68 18.33 -2.23 -16.09
N THR A 69 19.63 -2.44 -15.87
CA THR A 69 20.16 -3.20 -14.75
C THR A 69 20.77 -2.27 -13.71
N ILE A 70 20.33 -2.39 -12.46
CA ILE A 70 20.78 -1.59 -11.32
C ILE A 70 22.24 -1.89 -10.97
N GLN A 71 23.06 -0.86 -10.78
CA GLN A 71 24.49 -0.94 -10.48
C GLN A 71 24.81 -0.71 -9.00
N ASN A 72 23.87 -0.14 -8.24
CA ASN A 72 23.94 0.10 -6.80
C ASN A 72 22.86 -0.70 -6.04
N PRO A 73 22.82 -2.04 -6.15
CA PRO A 73 21.72 -2.85 -5.63
C PRO A 73 21.61 -2.87 -4.10
N ASP A 74 22.66 -2.48 -3.38
CA ASP A 74 22.66 -2.34 -1.91
C ASP A 74 21.93 -1.07 -1.42
N ASN A 75 21.50 -0.19 -2.33
CA ASN A 75 20.70 0.99 -2.00
C ASN A 75 19.37 0.58 -1.33
N VAL A 76 19.11 1.06 -0.12
CA VAL A 76 17.88 0.76 0.63
C VAL A 76 16.62 1.25 -0.10
N GLN A 77 16.72 2.30 -0.89
CA GLN A 77 15.61 2.85 -1.67
C GLN A 77 15.62 2.35 -3.13
N VAL A 78 16.37 1.29 -3.45
CA VAL A 78 16.44 0.75 -4.82
C VAL A 78 15.04 0.50 -5.40
N LEU A 79 14.75 1.08 -6.57
CA LEU A 79 13.49 0.85 -7.26
C LEU A 79 13.64 -0.39 -8.12
N VAL A 80 13.06 -1.52 -7.70
CA VAL A 80 13.01 -2.77 -8.46
C VAL A 80 11.57 -2.97 -8.91
N ASN A 81 11.36 -3.07 -10.22
CA ASN A 81 10.06 -3.27 -10.86
C ASN A 81 10.27 -3.85 -12.27
N HIS A 82 9.26 -3.85 -13.14
CA HIS A 82 9.39 -4.38 -14.50
C HIS A 82 10.47 -3.68 -15.35
N ASP A 83 10.70 -2.38 -15.13
CA ASP A 83 11.68 -1.60 -15.89
C ASP A 83 13.11 -1.74 -15.37
N TYR A 84 13.29 -1.86 -14.04
CA TYR A 84 14.59 -1.88 -13.38
C TYR A 84 14.88 -3.23 -12.72
N ALA A 85 15.84 -3.97 -13.29
CA ALA A 85 16.25 -5.29 -12.79
C ALA A 85 17.49 -5.20 -11.90
N LEU A 86 17.53 -6.02 -10.86
CA LEU A 86 18.75 -6.32 -10.11
C LEU A 86 19.73 -7.12 -10.98
N PRO A 87 21.05 -7.01 -10.73
CA PRO A 87 22.04 -7.84 -11.41
C PRO A 87 21.78 -9.33 -11.22
N GLU A 88 22.09 -10.12 -12.24
CA GLU A 88 22.09 -11.58 -12.15
C GLU A 88 22.97 -12.05 -10.97
N GLY A 89 22.38 -12.86 -10.08
CA GLY A 89 23.07 -13.40 -8.91
C GLY A 89 23.33 -12.39 -7.78
N TYR A 90 22.72 -11.21 -7.80
CA TYR A 90 22.74 -10.31 -6.64
C TYR A 90 22.06 -10.99 -5.43
N GLU A 91 22.79 -11.01 -4.32
CA GLU A 91 22.39 -11.49 -3.01
C GLU A 91 22.95 -10.50 -1.97
N PRO A 92 22.12 -9.89 -1.11
CA PRO A 92 22.61 -9.01 -0.06
C PRO A 92 23.54 -9.75 0.91
N ASP A 93 24.60 -9.10 1.38
CA ASP A 93 25.58 -9.70 2.29
C ASP A 93 25.23 -9.52 3.79
N ASP A 94 24.13 -8.81 4.07
CA ASP A 94 23.64 -8.41 5.39
C ASP A 94 22.28 -9.06 5.76
N LEU A 95 21.96 -10.21 5.17
CA LEU A 95 20.74 -10.95 5.49
C LEU A 95 20.75 -11.52 6.92
N THR A 96 19.70 -11.23 7.69
CA THR A 96 19.44 -11.74 9.03
C THR A 96 17.98 -12.19 9.18
N ALA A 97 17.73 -13.06 10.14
CA ALA A 97 16.37 -13.47 10.51
C ALA A 97 15.85 -12.54 11.62
N PRO A 98 14.79 -11.74 11.38
CA PRO A 98 14.20 -10.91 12.42
C PRO A 98 13.57 -11.77 13.53
N ASP A 99 13.62 -11.29 14.77
CA ASP A 99 13.01 -11.91 15.95
C ASP A 99 11.51 -11.60 16.03
N VAL A 100 10.77 -11.99 14.99
CA VAL A 100 9.33 -11.83 14.88
C VAL A 100 8.61 -13.18 14.79
N THR A 101 7.29 -13.17 15.00
CA THR A 101 6.49 -14.38 14.80
C THR A 101 6.34 -14.67 13.30
N PHE A 102 6.64 -15.91 12.89
CA PHE A 102 6.44 -16.39 11.52
C PHE A 102 5.27 -17.35 11.44
N SER A 103 4.65 -17.45 10.25
CA SER A 103 3.65 -18.49 9.93
C SER A 103 4.24 -19.91 9.78
N PHE A 104 5.54 -20.07 10.00
CA PHE A 104 6.31 -21.30 9.85
C PHE A 104 7.54 -21.31 10.78
N ASP A 105 8.08 -22.50 11.07
CA ASP A 105 9.18 -22.69 12.03
C ASP A 105 10.55 -22.84 11.35
N GLU A 106 10.59 -23.24 10.09
CA GLU A 106 11.80 -23.63 9.37
C GLU A 106 12.74 -22.47 9.07
N ASP A 107 14.04 -22.71 9.22
CA ASP A 107 15.10 -21.80 8.80
C ASP A 107 15.35 -21.93 7.29
N VAL A 108 14.71 -21.04 6.51
CA VAL A 108 14.69 -21.04 5.04
C VAL A 108 14.85 -19.62 4.50
N GLU A 109 15.24 -19.45 3.24
CA GLU A 109 15.55 -18.14 2.62
C GLU A 109 14.49 -17.06 2.91
N LYS A 110 13.20 -17.43 2.81
CA LYS A 110 12.07 -16.52 3.02
C LYS A 110 11.87 -16.05 4.46
N ARG A 111 12.70 -16.49 5.39
CA ARG A 111 12.76 -15.96 6.76
C ARG A 111 13.59 -14.69 6.85
N TYR A 112 14.49 -14.46 5.90
CA TYR A 112 15.53 -13.45 6.04
C TYR A 112 15.12 -12.10 5.43
N LEU A 113 15.64 -11.03 5.99
CA LEU A 113 15.65 -9.66 5.45
C LEU A 113 17.05 -9.09 5.60
N ARG A 114 17.35 -8.00 4.90
CA ARG A 114 18.53 -7.19 5.22
C ARG A 114 18.40 -6.63 6.64
N GLU A 115 19.51 -6.56 7.36
CA GLU A 115 19.59 -6.10 8.76
C GLU A 115 18.72 -4.85 9.08
N PRO A 116 18.79 -3.72 8.35
CA PRO A 116 17.96 -2.56 8.67
C PRO A 116 16.45 -2.80 8.53
N ALA A 117 16.03 -3.63 7.56
CA ALA A 117 14.63 -3.99 7.40
C ALA A 117 14.18 -5.02 8.44
N ALA A 118 15.07 -5.92 8.87
CA ALA A 118 14.79 -6.85 9.96
C ALA A 118 14.55 -6.11 11.29
N ASP A 119 15.45 -5.20 11.66
CA ASP A 119 15.32 -4.36 12.87
C ASP A 119 14.05 -3.52 12.84
N ALA A 120 13.72 -2.94 11.68
CA ALA A 120 12.48 -2.17 11.51
C ALA A 120 11.23 -3.04 11.63
N LEU A 121 11.26 -4.27 11.11
CA LEU A 121 10.14 -5.20 11.18
C LEU A 121 9.88 -5.65 12.62
N GLU A 122 10.95 -5.86 13.41
CA GLU A 122 10.84 -6.15 14.84
C GLU A 122 10.08 -5.02 15.57
N ASN A 123 10.46 -3.76 15.34
CA ASN A 123 9.76 -2.61 15.95
C ASN A 123 8.30 -2.52 15.51
N LEU A 124 8.00 -2.74 14.22
CA LEU A 124 6.64 -2.74 13.70
C LEU A 124 5.77 -3.84 14.36
N PHE A 125 6.34 -5.02 14.58
CA PHE A 125 5.63 -6.13 15.20
C PHE A 125 5.43 -5.92 16.71
N ASP A 126 6.42 -5.36 17.39
CA ASP A 126 6.32 -5.00 18.81
C ASP A 126 5.22 -3.95 19.03
N ASP A 127 5.20 -2.88 18.25
CA ASP A 127 4.18 -1.82 18.37
C ASP A 127 2.78 -2.34 18.00
N ALA A 128 2.68 -3.20 16.98
CA ALA A 128 1.43 -3.89 16.66
C ALA A 128 0.94 -4.73 17.84
N GLU A 129 1.82 -5.50 18.50
CA GLU A 129 1.48 -6.32 19.66
C GLU A 129 1.03 -5.45 20.85
N GLU A 130 1.69 -4.33 21.10
CA GLU A 130 1.31 -3.37 22.15
C GLU A 130 -0.10 -2.82 21.95
N ASP A 131 -0.50 -2.57 20.70
CA ASP A 131 -1.85 -2.15 20.32
C ASP A 131 -2.86 -3.30 20.21
N GLY A 132 -2.40 -4.55 20.37
CA GLY A 132 -3.24 -5.75 20.42
C GLY A 132 -3.49 -6.39 19.06
N HIS A 133 -2.60 -6.19 18.11
CA HIS A 133 -2.59 -6.74 16.75
C HIS A 133 -1.48 -7.79 16.61
N ALA A 134 -1.84 -9.03 16.28
CA ALA A 134 -0.88 -10.11 16.13
C ALA A 134 -0.51 -10.33 14.65
N LEU A 135 0.70 -9.91 14.28
CA LEU A 135 1.23 -10.04 12.92
C LEU A 135 2.11 -11.30 12.78
N PHE A 136 2.16 -11.82 11.55
CA PHE A 136 2.95 -12.99 11.20
C PHE A 136 3.73 -12.73 9.90
N ALA A 137 5.04 -12.87 9.94
CA ALA A 137 5.87 -12.87 8.75
C ALA A 137 5.64 -14.16 7.93
N VAL A 138 5.57 -14.02 6.60
CA VAL A 138 5.22 -15.10 5.67
C VAL A 138 6.31 -15.35 4.62
N SER A 139 6.84 -14.30 4.02
CA SER A 139 7.89 -14.41 2.99
C SER A 139 8.72 -13.13 2.85
N GLY A 140 9.98 -13.18 3.30
CA GLY A 140 11.01 -12.17 3.08
C GLY A 140 11.83 -12.45 1.82
N TYR A 141 13.15 -12.59 1.99
CA TYR A 141 14.12 -12.77 0.91
C TYR A 141 13.83 -13.97 0.00
N ARG A 142 14.06 -13.76 -1.30
CA ARG A 142 13.96 -14.79 -2.34
C ARG A 142 15.09 -14.63 -3.33
N SER A 143 15.91 -15.68 -3.51
CA SER A 143 17.05 -15.58 -4.43
C SER A 143 16.63 -15.42 -5.90
N TYR A 144 17.57 -14.95 -6.73
CA TYR A 144 17.39 -14.88 -8.18
C TYR A 144 17.00 -16.25 -8.76
N GLU A 145 17.73 -17.31 -8.40
CA GLU A 145 17.47 -18.68 -8.87
C GLU A 145 16.12 -19.21 -8.40
N ARG A 146 15.69 -18.81 -7.20
CA ARG A 146 14.37 -19.16 -6.70
C ARG A 146 13.29 -18.47 -7.53
N GLN A 147 13.45 -17.20 -7.84
CA GLN A 147 12.52 -16.45 -8.68
C GLN A 147 12.47 -17.03 -10.11
N ASP A 148 13.62 -17.43 -10.67
CA ASP A 148 13.69 -18.14 -11.97
C ASP A 148 12.89 -19.45 -11.96
N ALA A 149 13.00 -20.22 -10.88
CA ALA A 149 12.20 -21.43 -10.73
C ALA A 149 10.69 -21.12 -10.60
N VAL A 150 10.30 -20.05 -9.89
CA VAL A 150 8.90 -19.62 -9.78
C VAL A 150 8.35 -19.22 -11.14
N PHE A 151 9.06 -18.34 -11.86
CA PHE A 151 8.68 -17.87 -13.19
C PHE A 151 8.59 -19.03 -14.19
N THR A 152 9.62 -19.88 -14.25
CA THR A 152 9.66 -21.03 -15.17
C THR A 152 8.50 -22.00 -14.94
N ASN A 153 8.12 -22.24 -13.68
CA ASN A 153 6.98 -23.11 -13.37
C ASN A 153 5.66 -22.46 -13.80
N ALA A 154 5.46 -21.16 -13.52
CA ALA A 154 4.27 -20.43 -13.95
C ALA A 154 4.12 -20.42 -15.47
N ALA A 155 5.21 -20.16 -16.20
CA ALA A 155 5.25 -20.18 -17.66
C ALA A 155 4.97 -21.57 -18.25
N ALA A 156 5.38 -22.64 -17.55
CA ALA A 156 5.08 -24.01 -17.96
C ALA A 156 3.62 -24.41 -17.73
N GLU A 157 2.94 -23.82 -16.73
CA GLU A 157 1.52 -24.05 -16.46
C GLU A 157 0.60 -23.22 -17.36
N SER A 158 1.09 -22.08 -17.85
CA SER A 158 0.37 -21.14 -18.70
C SER A 158 1.13 -20.88 -20.02
N SER A 159 1.72 -19.69 -20.16
CA SER A 159 2.66 -19.28 -21.20
C SER A 159 3.65 -18.27 -20.62
N GLU A 160 4.78 -18.04 -21.29
CA GLU A 160 5.73 -17.01 -20.86
C GLU A 160 5.10 -15.61 -20.81
N GLU A 161 4.23 -15.29 -21.79
CA GLU A 161 3.50 -14.01 -21.85
C GLU A 161 2.55 -13.86 -20.66
N GLU A 162 1.71 -14.84 -20.38
CA GLU A 162 0.77 -14.83 -19.24
C GLU A 162 1.49 -14.85 -17.88
N ALA A 163 2.63 -15.56 -17.79
CA ALA A 163 3.44 -15.55 -16.56
C ALA A 163 4.06 -14.17 -16.32
N ASN A 164 4.55 -13.51 -17.37
CA ASN A 164 5.17 -12.19 -17.27
C ASN A 164 4.16 -11.08 -16.90
N GLU A 165 2.86 -11.28 -17.13
CA GLU A 165 1.81 -10.35 -16.69
C GLU A 165 1.57 -10.37 -15.18
N THR A 166 1.99 -11.42 -14.47
CA THR A 166 1.60 -11.63 -13.06
C THR A 166 2.75 -12.04 -12.14
N ILE A 167 3.88 -12.46 -12.70
CA ILE A 167 5.04 -12.96 -11.97
C ILE A 167 6.26 -12.18 -12.42
N ALA A 168 6.90 -11.49 -11.48
CA ALA A 168 8.16 -10.81 -11.72
C ALA A 168 9.20 -11.75 -12.35
N THR A 169 9.90 -11.29 -13.38
CA THR A 169 11.06 -11.98 -13.93
C THR A 169 12.21 -12.02 -12.92
N PRO A 170 13.16 -12.95 -13.06
CA PRO A 170 14.37 -12.97 -12.24
C PRO A 170 15.10 -11.63 -12.31
N GLY A 171 15.46 -11.07 -11.15
CA GLY A 171 16.01 -9.71 -11.05
C GLY A 171 14.97 -8.61 -10.83
N ASN A 172 13.70 -8.81 -11.19
CA ASN A 172 12.63 -7.79 -11.08
C ASN A 172 11.72 -8.01 -9.87
N SER A 173 12.03 -8.96 -8.98
CA SER A 173 11.27 -9.17 -7.73
C SER A 173 11.90 -8.41 -6.58
N GLU A 174 11.11 -7.59 -5.88
CA GLU A 174 11.60 -6.89 -4.69
C GLU A 174 12.07 -7.83 -3.58
N HIS A 175 11.53 -9.05 -3.47
CA HIS A 175 12.01 -10.01 -2.48
C HIS A 175 13.50 -10.33 -2.62
N GLN A 176 14.08 -10.20 -3.82
CA GLN A 176 15.52 -10.39 -4.01
C GLN A 176 16.36 -9.29 -3.35
N THR A 177 15.78 -8.10 -3.10
CA THR A 177 16.47 -7.04 -2.36
C THR A 177 16.68 -7.38 -0.88
N GLY A 178 15.89 -8.31 -0.33
CA GLY A 178 15.80 -8.55 1.11
C GLY A 178 15.18 -7.38 1.89
N LEU A 179 14.53 -6.42 1.22
CA LEU A 179 13.86 -5.26 1.81
C LEU A 179 12.33 -5.40 1.78
N ALA A 180 11.81 -6.47 1.19
CA ALA A 180 10.39 -6.77 1.12
C ALA A 180 10.01 -7.93 2.04
N MET A 181 8.92 -7.77 2.78
CA MET A 181 8.33 -8.81 3.63
C MET A 181 6.83 -8.91 3.39
N ASP A 182 6.39 -10.10 3.01
CA ASP A 182 4.98 -10.47 3.06
C ASP A 182 4.59 -10.79 4.50
N ILE A 183 3.54 -10.15 4.99
CA ILE A 183 2.97 -10.40 6.32
C ILE A 183 1.52 -10.86 6.24
N SER A 184 1.01 -11.39 7.34
CA SER A 184 -0.40 -11.75 7.48
C SER A 184 -0.78 -11.77 8.96
N SER A 185 -1.95 -12.33 9.26
CA SER A 185 -2.49 -12.46 10.61
C SER A 185 -3.25 -13.78 10.76
N GLU A 186 -3.48 -14.20 12.01
CA GLU A 186 -4.40 -15.32 12.29
C GLU A 186 -5.81 -15.04 11.76
N SER A 187 -6.26 -13.77 11.84
CA SER A 187 -7.57 -13.34 11.36
C SER A 187 -7.72 -13.48 9.84
N ASN A 188 -6.61 -13.44 9.09
CA ASN A 188 -6.55 -13.72 7.66
C ASN A 188 -6.11 -15.16 7.32
N ASN A 189 -6.15 -16.09 8.29
CA ASN A 189 -5.68 -17.47 8.13
C ASN A 189 -4.23 -17.62 7.63
N PHE A 190 -3.38 -16.63 7.89
CA PHE A 190 -2.02 -16.53 7.36
C PHE A 190 -1.93 -16.48 5.82
N GLU A 191 -3.04 -16.20 5.14
CA GLU A 191 -3.08 -16.09 3.68
C GLU A 191 -2.51 -14.73 3.25
N LEU A 192 -1.87 -14.71 2.08
CA LEU A 192 -1.47 -13.51 1.37
C LEU A 192 -2.59 -13.20 0.38
N SER A 193 -3.53 -12.35 0.81
CA SER A 193 -4.70 -12.00 0.00
C SER A 193 -5.20 -10.62 0.36
N THR A 194 -5.98 -10.01 -0.55
CA THR A 194 -6.55 -8.67 -0.35
C THR A 194 -7.47 -8.59 0.86
N SER A 195 -7.98 -9.74 1.34
CA SER A 195 -8.77 -9.83 2.58
C SER A 195 -7.99 -9.40 3.82
N PHE A 196 -6.65 -9.40 3.78
CA PHE A 196 -5.82 -8.90 4.88
C PHE A 196 -6.18 -7.45 5.23
N ALA A 197 -6.44 -6.60 4.22
CA ALA A 197 -6.85 -5.20 4.41
C ALA A 197 -8.19 -5.02 5.12
N GLU A 198 -9.02 -6.07 5.20
CA GLU A 198 -10.31 -6.05 5.92
C GLU A 198 -10.17 -6.55 7.37
N THR A 199 -8.97 -6.96 7.78
CA THR A 199 -8.66 -7.35 9.15
C THR A 199 -8.21 -6.15 9.96
N LYS A 200 -8.36 -6.22 11.28
CA LYS A 200 -7.86 -5.17 12.17
C LYS A 200 -6.35 -5.01 12.09
N GLU A 201 -5.65 -6.11 11.88
CA GLU A 201 -4.20 -6.15 11.70
C GLU A 201 -3.77 -5.45 10.40
N GLY A 202 -4.46 -5.74 9.29
CA GLY A 202 -4.18 -5.06 8.02
C GLY A 202 -4.55 -3.57 8.04
N GLU A 203 -5.66 -3.20 8.69
CA GLU A 203 -6.02 -1.78 8.93
C GLU A 203 -4.92 -1.07 9.74
N TRP A 204 -4.46 -1.67 10.84
CA TRP A 204 -3.39 -1.09 11.68
C TRP A 204 -2.08 -0.95 10.90
N VAL A 205 -1.69 -1.98 10.13
CA VAL A 205 -0.48 -1.93 9.30
C VAL A 205 -0.57 -0.81 8.25
N ALA A 206 -1.72 -0.66 7.59
CA ALA A 206 -1.92 0.41 6.61
C ALA A 206 -1.78 1.80 7.24
N GLU A 207 -2.16 1.95 8.52
CA GLU A 207 -2.05 3.21 9.26
C GLU A 207 -0.63 3.46 9.81
N HIS A 208 0.12 2.43 10.21
CA HIS A 208 1.35 2.58 11.00
C HIS A 208 2.65 2.09 10.34
N ALA A 209 2.60 1.35 9.22
CA ALA A 209 3.82 0.79 8.62
C ALA A 209 4.88 1.86 8.27
N HIS A 210 4.43 3.04 7.85
CA HIS A 210 5.29 4.15 7.45
C HIS A 210 6.14 4.69 8.62
N GLU A 211 5.63 4.63 9.85
CA GLU A 211 6.32 5.06 11.07
C GLU A 211 7.58 4.21 11.33
N HIS A 212 7.65 3.01 10.76
CA HIS A 212 8.78 2.09 10.85
C HIS A 212 9.59 2.01 9.54
N GLY A 213 9.34 2.90 8.58
CA GLY A 213 10.06 2.92 7.31
C GLY A 213 9.58 1.90 6.28
N PHE A 214 8.39 1.31 6.47
CA PHE A 214 7.75 0.44 5.49
C PHE A 214 6.62 1.14 4.75
N ILE A 215 6.47 0.82 3.47
CA ILE A 215 5.31 1.23 2.67
C ILE A 215 4.48 0.00 2.27
N ILE A 216 3.19 0.20 2.07
CA ILE A 216 2.37 -0.75 1.28
C ILE A 216 2.80 -0.58 -0.18
N ARG A 217 3.63 -1.50 -0.67
CA ARG A 217 4.33 -1.31 -1.95
C ARG A 217 3.40 -1.16 -3.16
N TYR A 218 2.31 -1.93 -3.12
CA TYR A 218 1.34 -2.06 -4.19
C TYR A 218 -0.03 -1.60 -3.66
N PRO A 219 -0.29 -0.28 -3.62
CA PRO A 219 -1.53 0.28 -3.11
C PRO A 219 -2.69 0.07 -4.09
N LYS A 220 -3.92 0.23 -3.59
CA LYS A 220 -5.13 -0.13 -4.34
C LYS A 220 -5.33 0.67 -5.63
N ASP A 221 -4.96 1.94 -5.60
CA ASP A 221 -5.10 2.85 -6.74
C ASP A 221 -3.78 3.06 -7.51
N GLY A 222 -2.76 2.23 -7.23
CA GLY A 222 -1.42 2.32 -7.85
C GLY A 222 -1.13 1.35 -9.00
N GLU A 223 -2.06 0.43 -9.34
CA GLU A 223 -1.82 -0.66 -10.32
C GLU A 223 -1.40 -0.15 -11.71
N GLU A 224 -1.92 0.99 -12.16
CA GLU A 224 -1.55 1.59 -13.45
C GLU A 224 -0.10 2.09 -13.50
N ILE A 225 0.54 2.28 -12.33
CA ILE A 225 1.91 2.78 -12.18
C ILE A 225 2.86 1.64 -11.81
N THR A 226 2.47 0.82 -10.83
CA THR A 226 3.30 -0.29 -10.34
C THR A 226 3.27 -1.51 -11.25
N GLU A 227 2.25 -1.60 -12.12
CA GLU A 227 1.91 -2.78 -12.93
C GLU A 227 1.61 -4.04 -12.10
N ILE A 228 1.39 -3.89 -10.81
CA ILE A 228 1.08 -4.98 -9.86
C ILE A 228 -0.23 -4.65 -9.13
N SER A 229 -1.15 -5.62 -9.12
CA SER A 229 -2.43 -5.51 -8.42
C SER A 229 -2.27 -5.24 -6.93
N TYR A 230 -3.30 -4.71 -6.28
CA TYR A 230 -3.29 -4.41 -4.84
C TYR A 230 -2.80 -5.58 -3.95
N GLU A 231 -1.72 -5.35 -3.19
CA GLU A 231 -1.14 -6.32 -2.25
C GLU A 231 -0.97 -5.70 -0.84
N PRO A 232 -2.02 -5.66 -0.01
CA PRO A 232 -1.94 -5.07 1.33
C PRO A 232 -0.98 -5.79 2.29
N TRP A 233 -0.52 -6.99 1.93
CA TRP A 233 0.38 -7.79 2.73
C TRP A 233 1.87 -7.51 2.43
N HIS A 234 2.19 -6.92 1.27
CA HIS A 234 3.56 -6.76 0.79
C HIS A 234 4.13 -5.44 1.29
N LEU A 235 4.97 -5.53 2.33
CA LEU A 235 5.66 -4.37 2.88
C LEU A 235 7.04 -4.20 2.25
N ARG A 236 7.36 -2.98 1.85
CA ARG A 236 8.68 -2.61 1.32
C ARG A 236 9.37 -1.61 2.24
N TYR A 237 10.55 -1.96 2.76
CA TYR A 237 11.37 -1.04 3.55
C TYR A 237 12.10 -0.03 2.65
N VAL A 238 11.96 1.25 2.98
CA VAL A 238 12.59 2.39 2.28
C VAL A 238 13.24 3.39 3.25
N GLY A 239 13.14 3.13 4.56
CA GLY A 239 13.53 4.04 5.64
C GLY A 239 12.42 5.02 6.00
N GLU A 240 12.43 5.50 7.25
CA GLU A 240 11.34 6.30 7.85
C GLU A 240 11.00 7.54 7.03
N GLU A 241 11.98 8.37 6.65
CA GLU A 241 11.73 9.63 5.92
C GLU A 241 11.04 9.42 4.57
N ALA A 242 11.48 8.42 3.79
CA ALA A 242 10.84 8.14 2.51
C ALA A 242 9.46 7.50 2.69
N ALA A 243 9.30 6.62 3.68
CA ALA A 243 8.02 5.99 3.95
C ALA A 243 6.97 7.00 4.43
N GLU A 244 7.37 7.96 5.28
CA GLU A 244 6.52 9.08 5.74
C GLU A 244 6.05 9.93 4.56
N ILE A 245 6.94 10.36 3.66
CA ILE A 245 6.56 11.12 2.45
C ILE A 245 5.59 10.31 1.58
N ILE A 246 5.93 9.04 1.31
CA ILE A 246 5.08 8.18 0.47
C ILE A 246 3.68 8.04 1.05
N TYR A 247 3.59 7.88 2.38
CA TYR A 247 2.34 7.75 3.09
C TYR A 247 1.52 9.06 3.13
N GLU A 248 2.15 10.19 3.49
CA GLU A 248 1.45 11.48 3.61
C GLU A 248 0.90 11.98 2.28
N HIS A 249 1.58 11.66 1.18
CA HIS A 249 1.17 12.06 -0.18
C HIS A 249 0.30 11.01 -0.90
N ASP A 250 0.11 9.82 -0.32
CA ASP A 250 -0.66 8.71 -0.91
C ASP A 250 -0.15 8.32 -2.32
N ILE A 251 1.17 8.16 -2.45
CA ILE A 251 1.87 7.89 -3.72
C ILE A 251 2.55 6.51 -3.74
N THR A 252 3.00 6.09 -4.91
CA THR A 252 3.84 4.90 -5.10
C THR A 252 5.33 5.21 -4.93
N LEU A 253 6.18 4.16 -4.84
CA LEU A 253 7.64 4.34 -4.83
C LEU A 253 8.14 4.89 -6.19
N GLU A 254 7.47 4.53 -7.28
CA GLU A 254 7.71 5.10 -8.60
C GLU A 254 7.49 6.63 -8.60
N GLU A 255 6.30 7.08 -8.19
CA GLU A 255 5.96 8.50 -8.10
C GLU A 255 6.87 9.24 -7.10
N PHE A 256 7.28 8.57 -6.02
CA PHE A 256 8.27 9.10 -5.09
C PHE A 256 9.56 9.51 -5.81
N PHE A 257 10.08 8.66 -6.69
CA PHE A 257 11.29 8.96 -7.46
C PHE A 257 11.07 9.92 -8.61
N GLU A 258 9.87 9.94 -9.22
CA GLU A 258 9.54 10.89 -10.30
C GLU A 258 9.54 12.34 -9.81
N HIS A 259 9.10 12.58 -8.58
CA HIS A 259 9.05 13.91 -7.99
C HIS A 259 10.28 14.24 -7.11
N ALA A 260 11.18 13.29 -6.85
CA ALA A 260 12.37 13.54 -6.04
C ALA A 260 13.43 14.40 -6.78
N GLY A 261 13.92 15.43 -6.10
CA GLY A 261 15.13 16.17 -6.44
C GLY A 261 16.39 15.54 -5.83
N LYS A 262 17.55 15.89 -6.37
CA LYS A 262 18.87 15.47 -5.86
C LYS A 262 19.55 16.57 -5.04
N ILE A 263 20.19 16.22 -3.93
CA ILE A 263 21.15 17.05 -3.18
C ILE A 263 22.59 16.53 -3.26
#